data_AF-A0A967J7H9-F1
#
_entry.id   AF-A0A967J7H9-F1
#
_cell.length_a   1.000
_cell.length_b   1.000
_cell.length_c   1.000
_cell.angle_alpha   90.00
_cell.angle_beta   90.00
_cell.angle_gamma   90.00
#
_symmetry.space_group_name_H-M   'P 1'
#
loop_
_entity.id
_entity.type
_entity.pdbx_description
1 polymer ?
#
loop_
_entity_poly.entity_id
_entity_poly.type
_entity_poly.pdbx_seq_one_letter_code
_entity_poly.pdbx_strand_id
1 'polypeptide(L)'
;MRRSRRATSLTATGLVLGLSAALSGCASTPDALSAQELEGCFYFERYVVADGAIRLPWGVRLSREPLEGWPMASRGDVRLAATLTVDGDVDHPFGYWLPSGDSVEIGYPAGGGLVLELEVVDMALEGVVRPLGDARSLDAPEPEPAAVRLTRARCPEQ
;
A
#
# COMPACT_ATOMS: atom_id res chain seq x y z
N MET A 1 15.13 -64.59 -48.00
CA MET A 1 16.26 -65.11 -47.19
C MET A 1 16.58 -64.05 -46.14
N ARG A 2 16.72 -64.24 -44.83
CA ARG A 2 16.79 -65.40 -43.92
C ARG A 2 16.01 -65.08 -42.63
N ARG A 3 15.59 -66.17 -41.98
CA ARG A 3 14.82 -66.29 -40.73
C ARG A 3 15.64 -66.03 -39.46
N SER A 4 14.89 -65.72 -38.38
CA SER A 4 15.00 -66.28 -37.00
C SER A 4 16.21 -65.84 -36.16
N ARG A 5 16.21 -65.71 -34.83
CA ARG A 5 15.30 -65.85 -33.65
C ARG A 5 16.08 -65.13 -32.51
N ARG A 6 15.53 -64.63 -31.40
CA ARG A 6 14.93 -65.36 -30.27
C ARG A 6 14.34 -64.34 -29.29
N ALA A 7 13.23 -64.73 -28.68
CA ALA A 7 12.65 -64.13 -27.49
C ALA A 7 13.42 -64.55 -26.22
N THR A 8 13.37 -63.72 -25.17
CA THR A 8 13.39 -64.19 -23.78
C THR A 8 12.58 -63.22 -22.94
N SER A 9 11.44 -63.69 -22.45
CA SER A 9 10.59 -63.04 -21.45
C SER A 9 11.28 -63.04 -20.09
N LEU A 10 10.96 -62.05 -19.24
CA LEU A 10 10.68 -62.29 -17.82
C LEU A 10 9.87 -61.12 -17.23
N THR A 11 8.76 -61.52 -16.63
CA THR A 11 7.76 -60.81 -15.85
C THR A 11 8.32 -60.11 -14.62
N ALA A 12 7.78 -58.93 -14.29
CA ALA A 12 7.74 -58.43 -12.92
C ALA A 12 6.41 -57.69 -12.68
N THR A 13 5.57 -58.33 -11.89
CA THR A 13 4.31 -57.86 -11.32
C THR A 13 4.59 -56.67 -10.40
N GLY A 14 3.83 -55.58 -10.53
CA GLY A 14 3.94 -54.41 -9.67
C GLY A 14 2.62 -53.64 -9.60
N LEU A 15 1.73 -54.11 -8.72
CA LEU A 15 0.54 -53.39 -8.27
C LEU A 15 0.99 -52.27 -7.32
N VAL A 16 0.74 -51.00 -7.64
CA VAL A 16 0.78 -49.91 -6.66
C VAL A 16 -0.47 -49.05 -6.84
N LEU A 17 -1.37 -49.15 -5.86
CA LEU A 17 -2.38 -48.15 -5.58
C LEU A 17 -1.67 -46.84 -5.23
N GLY A 18 -1.90 -45.78 -6.01
CA GLY A 18 -1.37 -44.45 -5.74
C GLY A 18 -2.50 -43.44 -5.60
N LEU A 19 -2.76 -43.06 -4.35
CA LEU A 19 -3.64 -41.98 -3.88
C LEU A 19 -3.73 -40.78 -4.85
N SER A 20 -4.95 -40.43 -5.23
CA SER A 20 -5.28 -39.07 -5.67
C SER A 20 -5.17 -38.14 -4.44
N ALA A 21 -3.99 -37.58 -4.20
CA ALA A 21 -3.83 -36.48 -3.25
C ALA A 21 -4.55 -35.26 -3.83
N ALA A 22 -5.74 -34.98 -3.29
CA ALA A 22 -6.37 -33.68 -3.43
C ALA A 22 -5.43 -32.65 -2.80
N LEU A 23 -4.70 -31.92 -3.65
CA LEU A 23 -4.02 -30.69 -3.24
C LEU A 23 -5.12 -29.66 -2.97
N SER A 24 -5.69 -29.73 -1.78
CA SER A 24 -6.39 -28.61 -1.15
C SER A 24 -5.34 -27.54 -0.89
N GLY A 25 -5.03 -26.75 -1.91
CA GLY A 25 -4.27 -25.52 -1.75
C GLY A 25 -5.09 -24.62 -0.84
N CYS A 26 -4.61 -24.42 0.39
CA CYS A 26 -5.03 -23.28 1.18
C CYS A 26 -4.67 -22.03 0.38
N ALA A 27 -5.67 -21.44 -0.28
CA ALA A 27 -5.58 -20.05 -0.69
C ALA A 27 -5.59 -19.24 0.60
N SER A 28 -4.42 -19.03 1.18
CA SER A 28 -4.20 -17.96 2.14
C SER A 28 -4.49 -16.68 1.38
N THR A 29 -5.72 -16.18 1.48
CA THR A 29 -6.01 -14.79 1.13
C THR A 29 -5.05 -13.94 1.94
N PRO A 30 -4.26 -13.04 1.32
CA PRO A 30 -3.48 -12.07 2.08
C PRO A 30 -4.45 -11.37 3.04
N ASP A 31 -4.14 -11.43 4.32
CA ASP A 31 -4.92 -10.74 5.35
C ASP A 31 -4.87 -9.25 5.00
N ALA A 32 -6.04 -8.66 4.73
CA ALA A 32 -6.16 -7.24 4.47
C ALA A 32 -5.55 -6.49 5.66
N LEU A 33 -4.67 -5.52 5.38
CA LEU A 33 -3.98 -4.74 6.39
C LEU A 33 -4.96 -4.19 7.42
N SER A 34 -4.72 -4.50 8.69
CA SER A 34 -5.57 -3.98 9.74
C SER A 34 -5.18 -2.53 10.03
N ALA A 35 -6.18 -1.70 10.31
CA ALA A 35 -5.95 -0.31 10.70
C ALA A 35 -5.05 -0.17 11.94
N GLN A 36 -5.01 -1.20 12.78
CA GLN A 36 -4.15 -1.23 13.95
C GLN A 36 -2.68 -1.28 13.60
N GLU A 37 -2.34 -1.98 12.52
CA GLU A 37 -0.97 -2.08 12.05
C GLU A 37 -0.49 -0.76 11.48
N LEU A 38 -1.36 -0.02 10.79
CA LEU A 38 -1.01 1.24 10.11
C LEU A 38 -1.00 2.47 11.02
N GLU A 39 -1.51 2.42 12.25
CA GLU A 39 -1.43 3.55 13.17
C GLU A 39 0.02 3.93 13.48
N GLY A 40 0.31 5.25 13.48
CA GLY A 40 1.62 5.79 13.85
C GLY A 40 2.08 6.93 12.95
N CYS A 41 3.37 7.26 13.05
CA CYS A 41 3.98 8.32 12.27
C CYS A 41 4.88 7.77 11.17
N PHE A 42 4.70 8.30 9.97
CA PHE A 42 5.45 7.95 8.77
C PHE A 42 6.08 9.20 8.19
N TYR A 43 7.37 9.12 7.87
CA TYR A 43 8.14 10.25 7.37
C TYR A 43 8.60 9.97 5.96
N PHE A 44 8.52 10.97 5.09
CA PHE A 44 9.03 10.86 3.74
C PHE A 44 10.55 10.66 3.77
N GLU A 45 11.03 9.66 3.04
CA GLU A 45 12.45 9.55 2.77
C GLU A 45 12.87 10.78 1.96
N ARG A 46 13.89 11.50 2.42
CA ARG A 46 14.37 12.75 1.81
C ARG A 46 14.91 12.58 0.38
N TYR A 47 15.13 11.34 -0.05
CA TYR A 47 15.55 11.01 -1.40
C TYR A 47 14.29 10.65 -2.20
N VAL A 48 14.14 11.26 -3.37
CA VAL A 48 13.02 11.06 -4.32
C VAL A 48 11.76 11.88 -4.02
N VAL A 49 11.89 13.20 -4.17
CA VAL A 49 10.97 13.91 -5.08
C VAL A 49 11.84 14.65 -6.06
N ALA A 50 11.83 14.17 -7.30
CA ALA A 50 12.53 14.76 -8.41
C ALA A 50 12.24 16.27 -8.50
N ASP A 51 13.31 17.07 -8.62
CA ASP A 51 13.32 18.42 -9.19
C ASP A 51 12.36 19.49 -8.64
N GLY A 52 11.81 19.33 -7.43
CA GLY A 52 11.13 20.42 -6.71
C GLY A 52 9.72 20.77 -7.16
N ALA A 53 9.08 19.94 -8.00
CA ALA A 53 7.72 20.17 -8.50
C ALA A 53 6.62 19.99 -7.44
N ILE A 54 6.83 19.12 -6.44
CA ILE A 54 5.87 18.85 -5.37
C ILE A 54 6.55 19.10 -4.02
N ARG A 55 5.99 20.01 -3.21
CA ARG A 55 6.46 20.26 -1.85
C ARG A 55 5.83 19.26 -0.88
N LEU A 56 6.60 18.27 -0.46
CA LEU A 56 6.16 17.32 0.56
C LEU A 56 6.37 17.88 1.97
N PRO A 57 5.44 17.59 2.91
CA PRO A 57 5.65 17.85 4.32
C PRO A 57 6.68 16.86 4.91
N TRP A 58 6.95 16.93 6.21
CA TRP A 58 7.90 16.02 6.84
C TRP A 58 7.37 14.59 6.89
N GLY A 59 6.06 14.45 7.09
CA GLY A 59 5.43 13.15 7.20
C GLY A 59 3.93 13.26 7.43
N VAL A 60 3.37 12.16 7.87
CA VAL A 60 1.96 12.00 8.20
C VAL A 60 1.82 11.15 9.46
N ARG A 61 0.88 11.51 10.32
CA ARG A 61 0.42 10.68 11.43
C ARG A 61 -0.92 10.07 11.07
N LEU A 62 -1.02 8.76 11.17
CA LEU A 62 -2.24 7.99 10.96
C LEU A 62 -2.85 7.65 12.31
N SER A 63 -4.06 8.14 12.57
CA SER A 63 -4.83 7.86 13.80
C SER A 63 -5.89 6.80 13.55
N ARG A 64 -6.31 6.09 14.60
CA ARG A 64 -7.49 5.20 14.54
C ARG A 64 -8.82 5.94 14.63
N GLU A 65 -8.79 7.21 15.01
CA GLU A 65 -9.98 8.03 15.21
C GLU A 65 -10.74 8.18 13.89
N PRO A 66 -12.07 7.97 13.87
CA PRO A 66 -12.87 8.14 12.66
C PRO A 66 -12.87 9.59 12.20
N LEU A 67 -12.92 9.81 10.89
CA LEU A 67 -13.13 11.15 10.35
C LEU A 67 -14.61 11.52 10.48
N GLU A 68 -14.93 12.53 11.28
CA GLU A 68 -16.31 13.01 11.47
C GLU A 68 -16.56 14.36 10.80
N GLY A 69 -17.80 14.62 10.39
CA GLY A 69 -18.23 15.94 9.91
C GLY A 69 -17.81 16.31 8.47
N TRP A 70 -17.12 15.42 7.76
CA TRP A 70 -16.68 15.63 6.37
C TRP A 70 -17.45 14.77 5.37
N PRO A 71 -17.71 15.27 4.13
CA PRO A 71 -18.40 14.48 3.10
C PRO A 71 -17.75 13.11 2.84
N MET A 72 -16.42 13.07 2.94
CA MET A 72 -15.65 11.87 2.66
C MET A 72 -15.79 10.76 3.70
N ALA A 73 -16.28 11.06 4.90
CA ALA A 73 -16.58 10.06 5.93
C ALA A 73 -17.56 8.97 5.43
N SER A 74 -18.34 9.27 4.38
CA SER A 74 -19.27 8.31 3.76
C SER A 74 -18.59 7.25 2.87
N ARG A 75 -17.29 7.36 2.55
CA ARG A 75 -16.56 6.41 1.68
C ARG A 75 -16.20 5.09 2.38
N GLY A 76 -16.48 4.94 3.67
CA GLY A 76 -16.23 3.71 4.42
C GLY A 76 -15.44 3.99 5.69
N ASP A 77 -14.43 3.16 5.97
CA ASP A 77 -13.61 3.18 7.18
C ASP A 77 -12.53 4.28 7.13
N VAL A 78 -13.00 5.53 6.94
CA VAL A 78 -12.16 6.72 6.83
C VAL A 78 -11.80 7.25 8.21
N ARG A 79 -10.52 7.54 8.40
CA ARG A 79 -9.93 7.93 9.69
C ARG A 79 -9.14 9.21 9.59
N LEU A 80 -8.85 9.82 10.73
CA LEU A 80 -8.03 11.02 10.82
C LEU A 80 -6.58 10.73 10.46
N ALA A 81 -6.03 11.60 9.61
CA ALA A 81 -4.60 11.76 9.42
C ALA A 81 -4.21 13.20 9.81
N ALA A 82 -2.98 13.40 10.25
CA ALA A 82 -2.43 14.73 10.47
C ALA A 82 -1.11 14.87 9.71
N THR A 83 -0.87 16.06 9.19
CA THR A 83 0.41 16.40 8.55
C THR A 83 1.45 16.67 9.61
N LEU A 84 2.61 16.03 9.51
CA LEU A 84 3.74 16.31 10.39
C LEU A 84 4.61 17.43 9.81
N THR A 85 4.92 18.43 10.64
CA THR A 85 5.84 19.54 10.32
C THR A 85 6.92 19.68 11.39
N VAL A 86 7.83 20.65 11.21
CA VAL A 86 8.82 21.06 12.22
C VAL A 86 8.18 21.51 13.53
N ASP A 87 7.03 22.18 13.45
CA ASP A 87 6.40 22.89 14.56
C ASP A 87 5.26 22.09 15.20
N GLY A 88 5.05 20.85 14.74
CA GLY A 88 3.98 19.97 15.19
C GLY A 88 3.03 19.55 14.08
N ASP A 89 1.87 19.05 14.49
CA ASP A 89 0.84 18.54 13.60
C ASP A 89 0.00 19.69 13.02
N VAL A 90 -0.34 19.58 11.73
CA VAL A 90 -1.28 20.49 11.06
C VAL A 90 -2.26 19.71 10.20
N ASP A 91 -3.42 20.29 9.89
CA ASP A 91 -4.50 19.60 9.17
C ASP A 91 -4.26 19.48 7.65
N HIS A 92 -3.24 20.13 7.09
CA HIS A 92 -3.00 20.22 5.65
C HIS A 92 -1.52 19.95 5.30
N PRO A 93 -1.20 19.17 4.23
CA PRO A 93 -2.10 18.68 3.19
C PRO A 93 -2.81 17.35 3.47
N PHE A 94 -2.67 16.79 4.68
CA PHE A 94 -3.31 15.54 5.09
C PHE A 94 -4.25 15.74 6.27
N GLY A 95 -5.48 15.24 6.11
CA GLY A 95 -6.54 15.23 7.12
C GLY A 95 -7.28 13.89 7.23
N TYR A 96 -7.08 12.95 6.29
CA TYR A 96 -7.67 11.62 6.36
C TYR A 96 -6.76 10.52 5.82
N TRP A 97 -7.09 9.28 6.18
CA TRP A 97 -6.65 8.08 5.49
C TRP A 97 -7.75 7.01 5.46
N LEU A 98 -7.67 6.11 4.47
CA LEU A 98 -8.48 4.89 4.45
C LEU A 98 -7.69 3.69 3.91
N PRO A 99 -7.86 2.50 4.50
CA PRO A 99 -7.31 1.27 3.94
C PRO A 99 -8.11 0.83 2.71
N SER A 100 -7.42 0.26 1.72
CA SER A 100 -7.98 -0.28 0.48
C SER A 100 -7.20 -1.52 0.05
N GLY A 101 -7.56 -2.68 0.59
CA GLY A 101 -6.82 -3.93 0.37
C GLY A 101 -5.43 -3.86 1.00
N ASP A 102 -4.39 -4.03 0.17
CA ASP A 102 -2.98 -3.94 0.58
C ASP A 102 -2.41 -2.51 0.48
N SER A 103 -3.28 -1.54 0.19
CA SER A 103 -2.92 -0.15 0.00
C SER A 103 -3.61 0.78 1.00
N VAL A 104 -3.09 1.99 1.12
CA VAL A 104 -3.67 3.08 1.89
C VAL A 104 -3.76 4.33 1.02
N GLU A 105 -4.93 4.97 1.06
CA GLU A 105 -5.15 6.31 0.52
C GLU A 105 -4.99 7.33 1.65
N ILE A 106 -4.25 8.41 1.42
CA ILE A 106 -4.08 9.52 2.39
C ILE A 106 -4.33 10.82 1.65
N GLY A 107 -5.10 11.74 2.22
CA GLY A 107 -5.23 13.07 1.62
C GLY A 107 -5.92 14.12 2.49
N TYR A 108 -6.43 15.18 1.86
CA TYR A 108 -7.21 16.23 2.53
C TYR A 108 -8.72 16.09 2.28
N PRO A 109 -9.58 16.15 3.31
CA PRO A 109 -11.00 15.85 3.15
C PRO A 109 -11.81 16.91 2.39
N ALA A 110 -11.27 18.11 2.19
CA ALA A 110 -11.92 19.14 1.38
C ALA A 110 -11.67 19.01 -0.15
N GLY A 111 -10.93 17.98 -0.60
CA GLY A 111 -10.62 17.79 -2.03
C GLY A 111 -9.43 18.61 -2.55
N GLY A 112 -8.59 19.12 -1.63
CA GLY A 112 -7.35 19.84 -1.89
C GLY A 112 -6.10 19.07 -1.43
N GLY A 113 -4.95 19.72 -1.37
CA GLY A 113 -3.72 19.15 -0.82
C GLY A 113 -3.06 18.06 -1.68
N LEU A 114 -2.54 17.03 -1.03
CA LEU A 114 -1.83 15.92 -1.66
C LEU A 114 -2.62 14.64 -1.43
N VAL A 115 -2.79 13.82 -2.47
CA VAL A 115 -3.32 12.47 -2.34
C VAL A 115 -2.20 11.47 -2.57
N LEU A 116 -2.10 10.51 -1.66
CA LEU A 116 -1.15 9.41 -1.73
C LEU A 116 -1.90 8.11 -1.90
N GLU A 117 -1.40 7.28 -2.81
CA GLU A 117 -1.82 5.90 -2.99
C GLU A 117 -0.58 5.04 -2.72
N LEU A 118 -0.57 4.35 -1.59
CA LEU A 118 0.63 3.67 -1.07
C LEU A 118 0.35 2.21 -0.77
N GLU A 119 1.26 1.34 -1.15
CA GLU A 119 1.31 -0.07 -0.75
C GLU A 119 2.18 -0.24 0.49
N VAL A 120 1.85 -1.22 1.32
CA VAL A 120 2.71 -1.60 2.45
C VAL A 120 3.80 -2.54 1.97
N VAL A 121 5.05 -2.14 2.11
CA VAL A 121 6.23 -2.93 1.74
C VAL A 121 7.15 -3.03 2.96
N ASP A 122 7.26 -4.23 3.51
CA ASP A 122 7.95 -4.51 4.77
C ASP A 122 7.45 -3.63 5.94
N MET A 123 8.19 -2.56 6.24
CA MET A 123 7.94 -1.58 7.31
C MET A 123 7.75 -0.16 6.77
N ALA A 124 7.61 -0.01 5.45
CA ALA A 124 7.46 1.25 4.74
C ALA A 124 6.13 1.30 3.98
N LEU A 125 5.76 2.51 3.58
CA LEU A 125 4.70 2.78 2.63
C LEU A 125 5.32 3.31 1.35
N GLU A 126 5.05 2.68 0.22
CA GLU A 126 5.62 3.04 -1.07
C GLU A 126 4.53 3.25 -2.11
N GLY A 127 4.69 4.25 -2.96
CA GLY A 127 3.71 4.48 -4.02
C GLY A 127 3.86 5.85 -4.64
N VAL A 128 2.73 6.49 -4.90
CA VAL A 128 2.69 7.76 -5.64
C VAL A 128 2.00 8.86 -4.86
N VAL A 129 2.49 10.09 -5.04
CA VAL A 129 1.87 11.32 -4.56
C VAL A 129 1.38 12.16 -5.73
N ARG A 130 0.18 12.71 -5.60
CA ARG A 130 -0.46 13.57 -6.60
C ARG A 130 -1.03 14.82 -5.94
N PRO A 131 -0.72 16.03 -6.44
CA PRO A 131 -1.38 17.24 -5.95
C PRO A 131 -2.79 17.36 -6.54
N LEU A 132 -3.76 17.63 -5.67
CA LEU A 132 -5.15 17.88 -6.06
C LEU A 132 -5.61 19.25 -5.54
N GLY A 133 -6.63 19.81 -6.21
CA GLY A 133 -7.25 21.06 -5.81
C GLY A 133 -6.26 22.22 -5.66
N ASP A 134 -6.23 22.84 -4.47
CA ASP A 134 -5.45 24.03 -4.11
C ASP A 134 -3.93 23.80 -4.02
N ALA A 135 -3.47 22.55 -3.92
CA ALA A 135 -2.04 22.24 -4.07
C ALA A 135 -1.58 22.28 -5.52
N ARG A 136 -2.50 22.39 -6.50
CA ARG A 136 -2.16 22.65 -7.89
C ARG A 136 -2.02 24.16 -8.10
N SER A 137 -0.98 24.56 -8.79
CA SER A 137 -0.96 25.90 -9.40
C SER A 137 -1.87 25.89 -10.63
N LEU A 138 -2.86 26.79 -10.70
CA LEU A 138 -3.84 26.86 -11.79
C LEU A 138 -3.22 27.24 -13.14
N ASP A 139 -2.06 27.91 -13.11
CA ASP A 139 -1.33 28.38 -14.29
C ASP A 139 -0.15 27.48 -14.66
N ALA A 140 0.11 26.41 -13.90
CA ALA A 140 1.18 25.47 -14.15
C ALA A 140 0.69 24.25 -14.95
N PRO A 141 1.57 23.59 -15.72
CA PRO A 141 1.32 22.25 -16.24
C PRO A 141 0.87 21.33 -15.10
N GLU A 142 0.00 20.37 -15.40
CA GLU A 142 -0.41 19.36 -14.42
C GLU A 142 0.84 18.71 -13.82
N PRO A 143 1.03 18.77 -12.48
CA PRO A 143 2.20 18.17 -11.87
C PRO A 143 2.17 16.66 -12.10
N GLU A 144 3.26 16.11 -12.60
CA GLU A 144 3.35 14.66 -12.78
C GLU A 144 3.32 13.98 -11.40
N PRO A 145 2.64 12.83 -11.27
CA PRO A 145 2.72 12.00 -10.08
C PRO A 145 4.18 11.69 -9.74
N ALA A 146 4.56 11.82 -8.47
CA ALA A 146 5.91 11.50 -8.01
C ALA A 146 5.91 10.22 -7.18
N ALA A 147 6.91 9.37 -7.40
CA ALA A 147 7.13 8.22 -6.53
C ALA A 147 7.58 8.70 -5.14
N VAL A 148 7.02 8.12 -4.08
CA VAL A 148 7.35 8.44 -2.70
C VAL A 148 7.52 7.18 -1.88
N ARG A 149 8.34 7.29 -0.84
CA ARG A 149 8.52 6.28 0.18
C ARG A 149 8.41 6.93 1.54
N LEU A 150 7.62 6.34 2.43
CA LEU A 150 7.49 6.77 3.81
C LEU A 150 7.92 5.65 4.75
N THR A 151 8.78 5.98 5.70
CA THR A 151 9.24 5.04 6.73
C THR A 151 8.59 5.34 8.05
N ARG A 152 8.18 4.29 8.76
CA ARG A 152 7.67 4.44 10.12
C ARG A 152 8.77 4.93 11.06
N ALA A 153 8.45 5.89 11.91
CA ALA A 153 9.31 6.31 13.01
C ALA A 153 8.49 6.70 14.24
N ARG A 154 9.19 7.07 15.32
CA ARG A 154 8.56 7.54 16.54
C ARG A 154 7.82 8.87 16.27
N CYS A 155 6.58 8.97 16.74
CA CYS A 155 5.87 10.24 16.71
C CYS A 155 6.54 11.28 17.61
N PRO A 156 6.55 12.57 17.23
CA PRO A 156 7.03 13.63 18.09
C PRO A 156 6.10 13.75 19.30
N GLU A 157 6.68 14.04 20.47
CA GLU A 157 5.92 14.31 21.69
C GLU A 157 5.14 15.62 21.54
N GLN A 158 3.88 15.63 21.96
CA GLN A 158 3.01 16.82 21.95
C GLN A 158 3.23 17.67 23.20
#